data_AF-A0A930FHJ7-F1
#
_entry.id   AF-A0A930FHJ7-F1
#
_cell.length_a   1.000
_cell.length_b   1.000
_cell.length_c   1.000
_cell.angle_alpha   90.00
_cell.angle_beta   90.00
_cell.angle_gamma   90.00
#
_symmetry.space_group_name_H-M   'P 1'
#
loop_
_entity.id
_entity.type
_entity.pdbx_description
1 polymer ?
#
loop_
_entity_poly.entity_id
_entity_poly.type
_entity_poly.pdbx_seq_one_letter_code
_entity_poly.pdbx_strand_id
1 'polypeptide(L)'
;MAGQKIDALKLENQLCFPLYAAARKITAAYTPLLKPLEMTYTQYIVFLVLWEKDDISVGELCERLYLDSGTITPLLKKMEDKNWLTRTRSKLDERV
;
A
#
# COMPACT_ATOMS: atom_id res chain seq x y z
N MET A 1 -28.60 -30.24 5.28
CA MET A 1 -27.28 -29.62 5.57
C MET A 1 -26.61 -28.94 4.37
N ALA A 2 -26.98 -29.22 3.10
CA ALA A 2 -26.41 -28.52 1.93
C ALA A 2 -26.89 -27.05 1.78
N GLY A 3 -28.13 -26.72 2.14
CA GLY A 3 -28.68 -25.36 2.03
C GLY A 3 -28.00 -24.31 2.93
N GLN A 4 -27.64 -24.68 4.17
CA GLN A 4 -26.90 -23.79 5.09
C GLN A 4 -25.50 -23.42 4.59
N LYS A 5 -24.83 -24.33 3.87
CA LYS A 5 -23.52 -24.05 3.26
C LYS A 5 -23.59 -23.00 2.15
N ILE A 6 -24.73 -22.90 1.46
CA ILE A 6 -24.95 -21.91 0.39
C ILE A 6 -25.27 -20.54 0.98
N ASP A 7 -26.06 -20.48 2.06
CA ASP A 7 -26.34 -19.22 2.77
C ASP A 7 -25.07 -18.59 3.36
N ALA A 8 -24.17 -19.39 3.93
CA ALA A 8 -22.89 -18.92 4.46
C ALA A 8 -21.96 -18.32 3.40
N LEU A 9 -22.22 -18.56 2.10
CA LEU A 9 -21.45 -18.00 0.98
C LEU A 9 -22.10 -16.76 0.35
N LYS A 10 -23.24 -16.30 0.86
CA LYS A 10 -23.85 -15.03 0.42
C LYS A 10 -22.94 -13.85 0.75
N LEU A 11 -22.90 -12.88 -0.15
CA LEU A 11 -22.02 -11.71 -0.06
C LEU A 11 -22.25 -10.90 1.23
N GLU A 12 -23.51 -10.73 1.63
CA GLU A 12 -23.92 -10.04 2.85
C GLU A 12 -23.41 -10.71 4.13
N ASN A 13 -23.09 -12.00 4.06
CA ASN A 13 -22.53 -12.78 5.16
C ASN A 13 -20.98 -12.81 5.15
N GLN A 14 -20.33 -12.21 4.14
CA GLN A 14 -18.88 -12.17 4.05
C GLN A 14 -18.33 -10.88 4.67
N LEU A 15 -17.65 -10.97 5.82
CA LEU A 15 -16.99 -9.82 6.44
C LEU A 15 -15.94 -9.15 5.52
N CYS A 16 -15.30 -9.92 4.63
CA CYS A 16 -14.31 -9.37 3.70
C CYS A 16 -14.91 -8.37 2.71
N PHE A 17 -16.20 -8.49 2.38
CA PHE A 17 -16.84 -7.62 1.40
C PHE A 17 -17.05 -6.17 1.88
N PRO A 18 -17.67 -5.90 3.04
CA PRO A 18 -17.77 -4.52 3.55
C PRO A 18 -16.39 -3.91 3.80
N LEU A 19 -15.38 -4.68 4.22
CA LEU A 19 -14.00 -4.19 4.35
C LEU A 19 -13.39 -3.80 2.99
N TYR A 20 -13.54 -4.63 1.98
CA TYR A 20 -13.13 -4.32 0.60
C TYR A 20 -13.84 -3.06 0.07
N ALA A 21 -15.17 -2.98 0.26
CA ALA A 21 -15.97 -1.85 -0.17
C ALA A 21 -15.57 -0.56 0.57
N ALA A 22 -15.31 -0.63 1.87
CA ALA A 22 -14.83 0.49 2.67
C ALA A 22 -13.45 0.97 2.21
N ALA A 23 -12.48 0.05 2.06
CA ALA A 23 -11.15 0.39 1.57
C ALA A 23 -11.20 1.06 0.19
N ARG A 24 -12.02 0.54 -0.74
CA ARG A 24 -12.21 1.14 -2.07
C ARG A 24 -12.81 2.54 -1.98
N LYS A 25 -13.80 2.76 -1.11
CA LYS A 25 -14.42 4.08 -0.89
C LYS A 25 -13.44 5.08 -0.30
N ILE A 26 -12.62 4.66 0.66
CA ILE A 26 -11.56 5.50 1.25
C ILE A 26 -10.58 5.92 0.15
N THR A 27 -10.02 4.96 -0.61
CA THR A 27 -9.10 5.27 -1.72
C THR A 27 -9.74 6.23 -2.74
N ALA A 28 -11.00 6.01 -3.10
CA ALA A 28 -11.73 6.90 -4.02
C ALA A 28 -11.91 8.32 -3.48
N ALA A 29 -12.12 8.49 -2.17
CA ALA A 29 -12.23 9.80 -1.53
C ALA A 29 -10.90 10.57 -1.52
N TYR A 30 -9.76 9.87 -1.43
CA TYR A 30 -8.43 10.49 -1.51
C TYR A 30 -8.01 10.84 -2.94
N THR A 31 -8.47 10.11 -3.96
CA THR A 31 -8.13 10.37 -5.36
C THR A 31 -8.22 11.84 -5.80
N PRO A 32 -9.34 12.57 -5.58
CA PRO A 32 -9.42 13.98 -6.00
C PRO A 32 -8.45 14.90 -5.23
N LEU A 33 -8.10 14.55 -3.99
CA LEU A 33 -7.17 15.32 -3.16
C LEU A 33 -5.71 15.13 -3.59
N LEU A 34 -5.37 13.90 -4.01
CA LEU A 34 -4.02 13.53 -4.42
C LEU A 34 -3.75 13.77 -5.90
N LYS A 35 -4.80 13.92 -6.73
CA LYS A 35 -4.69 14.16 -8.17
C LYS A 35 -3.87 15.41 -8.53
N PRO A 36 -4.04 16.58 -7.88
CA PRO A 36 -3.21 17.76 -8.15
C PRO A 36 -1.72 17.56 -7.85
N LEU A 37 -1.39 16.61 -6.97
CA LEU A 37 -0.03 16.22 -6.61
C LEU A 37 0.51 15.08 -7.49
N GLU A 38 -0.27 14.65 -8.49
CA GLU A 38 0.02 13.48 -9.34
C GLU A 38 0.32 12.21 -8.54
N MET A 39 -0.31 12.07 -7.37
CA MET A 39 0.00 11.05 -6.37
C MET A 39 -1.11 10.01 -6.26
N THR A 40 -0.75 8.75 -6.05
CA THR A 40 -1.71 7.69 -5.71
C THR A 40 -1.83 7.52 -4.20
N TYR A 41 -2.92 6.90 -3.73
CA TYR A 41 -3.09 6.59 -2.31
C TYR A 41 -1.93 5.75 -1.73
N THR A 42 -1.41 4.79 -2.50
CA THR A 42 -0.27 3.97 -2.06
C THR A 42 1.01 4.80 -1.95
N GLN A 43 1.26 5.76 -2.84
CA GLN A 43 2.40 6.67 -2.73
C GLN A 43 2.24 7.59 -1.51
N TYR A 44 1.02 8.04 -1.23
CA TYR A 44 0.71 8.85 -0.06
C TYR A 44 1.03 8.11 1.26
N ILE A 45 0.60 6.86 1.43
CA ILE A 45 0.91 6.11 2.65
C ILE A 45 2.41 5.77 2.79
N VAL A 46 3.16 5.67 1.69
CA VAL A 46 4.63 5.60 1.74
C VAL A 46 5.19 6.88 2.35
N PHE A 47 4.73 8.05 1.93
CA PHE A 47 5.14 9.32 2.53
C PHE A 47 4.74 9.44 4.00
N LEU A 48 3.55 8.96 4.40
CA LEU A 48 3.17 8.95 5.81
C LEU A 48 4.18 8.19 6.67
N VAL A 49 4.63 7.01 6.20
CA VAL A 49 5.66 6.24 6.91
C VAL A 49 7.00 6.99 6.93
N LEU A 50 7.43 7.57 5.82
CA LEU A 50 8.70 8.31 5.74
C LEU A 50 8.68 9.60 6.57
N TRP A 51 7.53 10.26 6.71
CA TRP A 51 7.40 11.44 7.57
C TRP A 51 7.44 11.10 9.06
N GLU A 52 7.03 9.89 9.46
CA GLU A 52 7.23 9.40 10.82
C GLU A 52 8.70 9.05 11.09
N LYS A 53 9.35 8.41 10.11
CA LYS A 53 10.76 8.00 10.21
C LYS A 53 11.37 7.94 8.81
N ASP A 54 12.31 8.85 8.56
CA ASP A 54 13.10 8.88 7.33
C ASP A 54 14.27 7.87 7.38
N ASP A 55 14.94 7.67 6.24
CA ASP A 55 16.10 6.77 6.09
C ASP A 55 15.83 5.33 6.55
N ILE A 56 14.64 4.81 6.22
CA ILE A 56 14.26 3.42 6.52
C ILE A 56 14.56 2.48 5.35
N SER A 57 14.81 1.22 5.67
CA SER A 57 15.01 0.17 4.67
C SER A 57 13.70 -0.15 3.93
N VAL A 58 13.83 -0.70 2.71
CA VAL A 58 12.68 -1.23 1.96
C VAL A 58 11.97 -2.34 2.76
N GLY A 59 12.72 -3.14 3.54
CA GLY A 59 12.16 -4.18 4.40
C GLY A 59 11.24 -3.60 5.49
N GLU A 60 11.69 -2.55 6.19
CA GLU A 60 10.89 -1.85 7.21
C GLU A 60 9.64 -1.21 6.59
N LEU A 61 9.77 -0.63 5.39
CA LEU A 61 8.62 -0.05 4.68
C LEU A 61 7.59 -1.12 4.30
N CYS A 62 8.02 -2.29 3.81
CA CYS A 62 7.16 -3.44 3.51
C CYS A 62 6.41 -3.92 4.76
N GLU A 63 7.11 -4.03 5.90
CA GLU A 63 6.53 -4.45 7.18
C GLU A 63 5.45 -3.48 7.66
N ARG A 64 5.76 -2.18 7.69
CA ARG A 64 4.81 -1.15 8.15
C ARG A 64 3.57 -1.03 7.27
N LEU A 65 3.72 -1.21 5.95
CA LEU A 65 2.63 -1.06 5.00
C LEU A 65 1.87 -2.37 4.73
N TYR A 66 2.32 -3.51 5.29
CA TYR A 66 1.81 -4.83 4.96
C TYR A 66 1.82 -5.12 3.45
N LEU A 67 2.90 -4.70 2.78
CA LEU A 67 3.10 -4.88 1.34
C LEU A 67 4.34 -5.73 1.07
N ASP A 68 4.33 -6.43 -0.06
CA ASP A 68 5.48 -7.21 -0.51
C ASP A 68 6.46 -6.35 -1.31
N SER A 69 7.70 -6.85 -1.42
CA SER A 69 8.77 -6.16 -2.15
C SER A 69 8.48 -6.02 -3.66
N GLY A 70 7.72 -6.95 -4.26
CA GLY A 70 7.30 -6.89 -5.66
C GLY A 70 6.33 -5.74 -5.92
N THR A 71 5.54 -5.33 -4.91
CA THR A 71 4.68 -4.15 -4.95
C THR A 71 5.46 -2.86 -4.66
N ILE A 72 6.29 -2.85 -3.61
CA ILE A 72 6.99 -1.64 -3.14
C ILE A 72 8.13 -1.23 -4.08
N THR A 73 8.93 -2.16 -4.58
CA THR A 73 10.11 -1.84 -5.41
C THR A 73 9.77 -1.02 -6.67
N PRO A 74 8.82 -1.42 -7.53
CA PRO A 74 8.46 -0.61 -8.70
C PRO A 74 7.75 0.70 -8.33
N LEU A 75 7.05 0.74 -7.19
CA LEU A 75 6.42 1.96 -6.67
C LEU A 75 7.48 3.00 -6.28
N LEU A 76 8.48 2.59 -5.49
CA LEU A 76 9.58 3.45 -5.06
C LEU A 76 10.39 3.95 -6.25
N LYS A 77 10.63 3.11 -7.26
CA LYS A 77 11.28 3.54 -8.50
C LYS A 77 10.50 4.68 -9.18
N LYS A 78 9.18 4.56 -9.31
CA LYS A 78 8.36 5.64 -9.89
C LYS A 78 8.36 6.92 -9.06
N MET A 79 8.49 6.81 -7.73
CA MET A 79 8.59 7.99 -6.85
C MET A 79 9.97 8.65 -6.98
N GLU A 80 11.03 7.85 -7.06
CA GLU A 80 12.40 8.32 -7.35
C GLU A 80 12.48 9.02 -8.71
N ASP A 81 11.86 8.45 -9.76
CA ASP A 81 11.78 9.06 -11.10
C ASP A 81 11.06 10.43 -11.09
N LYS A 82 10.19 10.67 -10.10
CA LYS A 82 9.53 11.97 -9.86
C LYS A 82 10.34 12.92 -9.00
N ASN A 83 11.55 12.55 -8.59
CA ASN A 83 12.41 13.27 -7.64
C ASN A 83 11.74 13.52 -6.28
N TRP A 84 10.86 12.60 -5.87
CA TRP A 84 10.13 12.68 -4.60
C TRP A 84 10.89 12.08 -3.42
N LEU A 85 11.81 11.16 -3.72
CA LEU A 85 12.66 10.48 -2.75
C LEU A 85 13.97 10.07 -3.42
N THR A 86 14.95 9.68 -2.62
CA THR A 86 16.23 9.13 -3.08
C THR A 86 16.38 7.73 -2.50
N ARG A 87 16.88 6.77 -3.29
CA ARG A 87 17.21 5.43 -2.78
C ARG A 87 18.72 5.26 -2.74
N THR A 88 19.23 4.90 -1.57
CA THR A 88 20.63 4.55 -1.38
C THR A 88 20.75 3.05 -1.22
N ARG A 89 21.77 2.44 -1.84
CA ARG A 89 22.14 1.07 -1.49
C ARG A 89 22.75 1.11 -0.10
N SER A 90 22.15 0.37 0.83
CA SER A 90 22.75 0.13 2.13
C SER A 90 24.12 -0.54 1.91
N LYS A 91 25.17 0.02 2.51
CA LYS A 91 26.49 -0.63 2.55
C LYS A 91 26.52 -1.84 3.50
N LEU A 92 25.46 -2.00 4.31
CA LEU A 92 25.35 -3.04 5.34
C LEU A 92 24.54 -4.26 4.87
N ASP A 93 23.82 -4.15 3.74
CA ASP A 93 22.97 -5.24 3.24
C ASP A 93 23.57 -5.79 1.94
N GLU A 94 24.64 -6.58 2.10
CA GLU A 94 25.13 -7.51 1.08
C GLU A 94 24.14 -8.67 0.94
N ARG A 95 23.00 -8.42 0.28
CA ARG A 95 22.32 -9.48 -0.42
C ARG A 95 22.78 -9.41 -1.87
N VAL A 96 23.78 -10.26 -2.14
CA VAL A 96 24.31 -10.67 -3.46
C VAL A 96 23.21 -10.69 -4.52
#